data_AF-A0A0B4DTN5-F1
#
_entry.id   AF-A0A0B4DTN5-F1
#
_cell.length_a   1.000
_cell.length_b   1.000
_cell.length_c   1.000
_cell.angle_alpha   90.00
_cell.angle_beta   90.00
_cell.angle_gamma   90.00
#
_symmetry.space_group_name_H-M   'P 1'
#
loop_
_entity.id
_entity.type
_entity.pdbx_description
1 polymer ?
#
loop_
_entity_poly.entity_id
_entity_poly.type
_entity_poly.pdbx_seq_one_letter_code
_entity_poly.pdbx_strand_id
1 'polypeptide(L)'
;MPGDAGTEQTTTVIIGTGLSGLAVAAELRRYGVDSIVVDGLDVLGAGQPANTSSLQRCDAADSGSLRERNEILRHLRNYAASHSVDVRNTTRAVQLTMLEGPGRDAAPQWQVHTPTGILVADHIVLTRCAHSQLRRMLNDFGIAVGRNVAAAMRAIGIYLVGVGELITPSPKEVLRQAKTVGQAISAKVNPDRPYPSITAFPATGSLAALGC
;
A
#
# COMPACT_ATOMS: atom_id res chain seq x y z
N MET A 1 2.44 34.04 -7.46
CA MET A 1 3.37 33.25 -8.31
C MET A 1 3.13 31.79 -8.01
N PRO A 2 2.42 31.02 -8.86
CA PRO A 2 2.36 29.57 -8.70
C PRO A 2 3.68 29.02 -9.25
N GLY A 3 4.57 28.59 -8.35
CA GLY A 3 5.83 27.95 -8.73
C GLY A 3 5.56 26.63 -9.43
N ASP A 4 6.40 26.29 -10.41
CA ASP A 4 6.37 25.02 -11.12
C ASP A 4 6.13 23.86 -10.15
N ALA A 5 4.92 23.32 -10.20
CA ALA A 5 4.55 22.09 -9.55
C ALA A 5 5.35 20.98 -10.23
N GLY A 6 6.57 20.74 -9.74
CA GLY A 6 7.48 19.73 -10.28
C GLY A 6 6.76 18.40 -10.40
N THR A 7 6.75 17.85 -11.62
CA THR A 7 6.27 16.49 -11.84
C THR A 7 7.42 15.56 -11.52
N GLU A 8 7.25 14.72 -10.52
CA GLU A 8 8.26 13.77 -10.06
C GLU A 8 7.81 12.35 -10.40
N GLN A 9 8.71 11.55 -10.98
CA GLN A 9 8.43 10.16 -11.32
C GLN A 9 9.01 9.23 -10.27
N THR A 10 8.23 8.23 -9.87
CA THR A 10 8.66 7.17 -8.95
C THR A 10 7.98 5.86 -9.33
N THR A 11 8.51 4.71 -8.90
CA THR A 11 7.87 3.42 -9.21
C THR A 11 6.60 3.21 -8.38
N THR A 12 6.61 3.58 -7.10
CA THR A 12 5.49 3.34 -6.19
C THR A 12 5.22 4.52 -5.26
N VAL A 13 3.97 4.96 -5.16
CA VAL A 13 3.54 5.92 -4.13
C VAL A 13 2.76 5.20 -3.04
N ILE A 14 3.16 5.40 -1.78
CA ILE A 14 2.49 4.82 -0.62
C ILE A 14 1.74 5.93 0.11
N ILE A 15 0.43 5.76 0.29
CA ILE A 15 -0.40 6.75 0.96
C ILE A 15 -0.67 6.33 2.41
N GLY A 16 0.00 7.03 3.32
CA GLY A 16 -0.09 6.91 4.77
C GLY A 16 1.26 6.66 5.44
N THR A 17 1.64 7.55 6.35
CA THR A 17 2.91 7.52 7.10
C THR A 17 2.87 6.69 8.40
N GLY A 18 1.82 5.87 8.55
CA GLY A 18 1.61 5.01 9.72
C GLY A 18 2.32 3.66 9.62
N LEU A 19 1.98 2.74 10.54
CA LEU A 19 2.52 1.38 10.60
C LEU A 19 2.47 0.67 9.23
N SER A 20 1.30 0.65 8.60
CA SER A 20 1.09 -0.04 7.31
C SER A 20 1.95 0.51 6.20
N GLY A 21 2.03 1.85 6.06
CA GLY A 21 2.78 2.45 4.95
C GLY A 21 4.28 2.33 5.14
N LEU A 22 4.78 2.55 6.36
CA LEU A 22 6.21 2.36 6.65
C LEU A 22 6.63 0.88 6.56
N ALA A 23 5.74 -0.05 6.91
CA ALA A 23 6.01 -1.47 6.73
C ALA A 23 6.17 -1.83 5.24
N VAL A 24 5.29 -1.31 4.38
CA VAL A 24 5.38 -1.54 2.93
C VAL A 24 6.63 -0.86 2.36
N ALA A 25 6.91 0.38 2.75
CA ALA A 25 8.09 1.11 2.29
C ALA A 25 9.39 0.37 2.66
N ALA A 26 9.45 -0.19 3.88
CA ALA A 26 10.59 -0.99 4.31
C ALA A 26 10.77 -2.24 3.42
N GLU A 27 9.68 -2.94 3.09
CA GLU A 27 9.72 -4.11 2.22
C GLU A 27 10.10 -3.75 0.78
N LEU A 28 9.51 -2.70 0.19
CA LEU A 28 9.88 -2.23 -1.15
C LEU A 28 11.37 -1.84 -1.22
N ARG A 29 11.87 -1.15 -0.19
CA ARG A 29 13.29 -0.80 -0.10
C ARG A 29 14.19 -2.04 -0.04
N ARG A 30 13.79 -3.10 0.67
CA ARG A 30 14.52 -4.39 0.70
C ARG A 30 14.57 -5.05 -0.67
N TYR A 31 13.50 -4.90 -1.45
CA TYR A 31 13.42 -5.43 -2.80
C TYR A 31 14.10 -4.55 -3.85
N GLY A 32 14.55 -3.34 -3.48
CA GLY A 32 15.18 -2.37 -4.37
C GLY A 32 14.18 -1.63 -5.27
N VAL A 33 12.93 -1.48 -4.82
CA VAL A 33 11.90 -0.71 -5.51
C VAL A 33 11.85 0.70 -4.92
N ASP A 34 11.91 1.71 -5.78
CA ASP A 34 11.81 3.10 -5.37
C ASP A 34 10.37 3.43 -4.95
N SER A 35 10.25 4.09 -3.79
CA SER A 35 8.94 4.44 -3.26
C SER A 35 8.96 5.76 -2.50
N ILE A 36 7.89 6.55 -2.68
CA ILE A 36 7.64 7.77 -1.93
C ILE A 36 6.44 7.54 -1.00
N VAL A 37 6.64 7.74 0.31
CA VAL A 37 5.56 7.69 1.30
C VAL A 37 5.02 9.08 1.52
N VAL A 38 3.74 9.30 1.23
CA VAL A 38 3.03 10.55 1.48
C VAL A 38 2.05 10.40 2.64
N ASP A 39 1.70 11.52 3.27
CA ASP A 39 0.64 11.56 4.27
C ASP A 39 -0.75 11.31 3.63
N GLY A 40 -1.74 11.01 4.46
CA GLY A 40 -3.04 10.45 4.08
C GLY A 40 -3.75 11.13 2.89
N LEU A 41 -4.70 10.38 2.31
CA LEU A 41 -5.48 10.78 1.14
C LEU A 41 -6.72 11.59 1.52
N ASP A 42 -6.85 12.82 1.05
CA ASP A 42 -8.03 13.68 1.25
C ASP A 42 -9.06 13.55 0.11
N VAL A 43 -9.29 12.34 -0.39
CA VAL A 43 -10.01 12.17 -1.67
C VAL A 43 -11.50 12.47 -1.62
N LEU A 44 -12.16 12.61 -0.45
CA LEU A 44 -13.64 12.69 -0.43
C LEU A 44 -14.24 13.49 0.74
N GLY A 45 -13.74 14.68 1.06
CA GLY A 45 -14.51 15.65 1.86
C GLY A 45 -14.96 15.16 3.24
N ALA A 46 -14.27 14.17 3.82
CA ALA A 46 -14.33 13.95 5.25
C ALA A 46 -13.57 15.13 5.85
N GLY A 47 -14.30 16.20 6.21
CA GLY A 47 -13.80 17.50 6.67
C GLY A 47 -13.03 17.49 8.00
N GLN A 48 -12.18 16.50 8.20
CA GLN A 48 -11.17 16.42 9.24
C GLN A 48 -10.06 15.53 8.68
N PRO A 49 -8.77 15.80 8.98
CA PRO A 49 -7.79 14.72 8.91
C PRO A 49 -8.44 13.54 9.63
N ALA A 50 -8.38 12.33 9.08
CA ALA A 50 -8.83 11.15 9.82
C ALA A 50 -7.99 11.12 11.09
N ASN A 51 -8.46 11.83 12.10
CA ASN A 51 -7.87 12.08 13.38
C ASN A 51 -7.93 10.70 13.97
N THR A 52 -6.80 10.01 13.88
CA THR A 52 -6.65 8.65 14.38
C THR A 52 -6.89 8.58 15.89
N SER A 53 -7.10 9.74 16.53
CA SER A 53 -7.57 9.93 17.89
C SER A 53 -9.07 9.64 18.10
N SER A 54 -9.94 9.64 17.08
CA SER A 54 -11.38 9.34 17.27
C SER A 54 -11.80 7.90 16.93
N LEU A 55 -11.02 7.17 16.12
CA LEU A 55 -11.07 5.70 16.05
C LEU A 55 -10.20 5.02 17.13
N GLN A 56 -9.62 5.82 18.03
CA GLN A 56 -8.87 5.36 19.21
C GLN A 56 -9.79 4.96 20.38
N ARG A 57 -11.11 4.96 20.17
CA ARG A 57 -12.10 4.70 21.22
C ARG A 57 -12.97 3.50 20.83
N CYS A 58 -12.95 2.50 21.71
CA CYS A 58 -13.68 1.22 21.73
C CYS A 58 -13.00 0.08 20.94
N ASP A 59 -12.51 -1.01 21.53
CA ASP A 59 -12.64 -1.57 22.88
C ASP A 59 -11.32 -2.28 23.26
N ALA A 60 -10.85 -2.08 24.49
CA ALA A 60 -9.84 -2.90 25.16
C ALA A 60 -8.70 -3.47 24.28
N ALA A 61 -8.01 -2.62 23.50
CA ALA A 61 -6.74 -3.03 22.93
C ALA A 61 -5.77 -3.26 24.09
N ASP A 62 -5.48 -4.53 24.37
CA ASP A 62 -4.52 -4.95 25.38
C ASP A 62 -3.27 -4.05 25.31
N SER A 63 -2.90 -3.47 26.45
CA SER A 63 -1.73 -2.59 26.58
C SER A 63 -0.47 -3.18 25.96
N GLY A 64 -0.34 -4.52 25.97
CA GLY A 64 0.71 -5.26 25.28
C GLY A 64 0.70 -5.06 23.76
N SER A 65 -0.47 -5.15 23.13
CA SER A 65 -0.63 -4.95 21.67
C SER A 65 -0.34 -3.52 21.21
N LEU A 66 -0.69 -2.52 22.03
CA LEU A 66 -0.38 -1.11 21.77
C LEU A 66 1.11 -0.83 21.92
N ARG A 67 1.75 -1.43 22.93
CA ARG A 67 3.19 -1.35 23.13
C ARG A 67 3.95 -2.00 21.97
N GLU A 68 3.60 -3.23 21.58
CA GLU A 68 4.19 -3.92 20.43
C GLU A 68 4.06 -3.08 19.16
N ARG A 69 2.87 -2.51 18.91
CA ARG A 69 2.63 -1.61 17.77
C ARG A 69 3.56 -0.39 17.78
N ASN A 70 3.73 0.26 18.93
CA ASN A 70 4.58 1.45 19.06
C ASN A 70 6.07 1.11 18.90
N GLU A 71 6.50 -0.04 19.44
CA GLU A 71 7.86 -0.55 19.27
C GLU A 71 8.15 -0.84 17.79
N ILE A 72 7.25 -1.54 17.09
CA ILE A 72 7.39 -1.81 15.65
C ILE A 72 7.41 -0.50 14.87
N LEU A 73 6.51 0.43 15.14
CA LEU A 73 6.46 1.72 14.44
C LEU A 73 7.76 2.51 14.65
N ARG A 74 8.32 2.50 15.86
CA ARG A 74 9.63 3.10 16.16
C ARG A 74 10.73 2.44 15.34
N HIS A 75 10.76 1.10 15.27
CA HIS A 75 11.72 0.38 14.44
C HIS A 75 11.60 0.70 12.95
N LEU A 76 10.38 0.81 12.43
CA LEU A 76 10.13 1.16 11.03
C LEU A 76 10.59 2.60 10.71
N ARG A 77 10.37 3.56 11.62
CA ARG A 77 10.88 4.93 11.45
C ARG A 77 12.41 4.97 11.44
N ASN A 78 13.05 4.25 12.36
CA ASN A 78 14.51 4.15 12.40
C ASN A 78 15.06 3.45 11.14
N TYR A 79 14.36 2.44 10.62
CA TYR A 79 14.70 1.79 9.37
C TYR A 79 14.60 2.75 8.20
N ALA A 80 13.49 3.49 8.08
CA ALA A 80 13.28 4.48 7.03
C ALA A 80 14.39 5.55 7.02
N ALA A 81 14.75 6.06 8.19
CA ALA A 81 15.82 7.05 8.34
C ALA A 81 17.21 6.48 7.96
N SER A 82 17.52 5.25 8.37
CA SER A 82 18.82 4.62 8.10
C SER A 82 18.99 4.16 6.65
N HIS A 83 17.90 3.87 5.94
CA HIS A 83 17.93 3.36 4.57
C HIS A 83 17.53 4.41 3.53
N SER A 84 17.41 5.68 3.92
CA SER A 84 17.03 6.81 3.07
C SER A 84 15.72 6.58 2.32
N VAL A 85 14.72 6.04 3.01
CA VAL A 85 13.35 5.92 2.45
C VAL A 85 12.74 7.31 2.38
N ASP A 86 12.21 7.71 1.22
CA ASP A 86 11.56 9.01 1.06
C ASP A 86 10.20 9.00 1.78
N VAL A 87 10.11 9.74 2.90
CA VAL A 87 8.90 9.88 3.71
C VAL A 87 8.54 11.35 3.85
N ARG A 88 7.48 11.77 3.17
CA ARG A 88 6.96 13.14 3.14
C ARG A 88 5.79 13.27 4.10
N ASN A 89 6.11 13.46 5.38
CA ASN A 89 5.12 13.58 6.46
C ASN A 89 4.26 14.85 6.41
N THR A 90 4.69 15.89 5.69
CA THR A 90 3.94 17.14 5.50
C THR A 90 3.20 17.21 4.17
N THR A 91 3.48 16.29 3.25
CA THR A 91 2.86 16.25 1.93
C THR A 91 1.68 15.28 1.94
N ARG A 92 0.46 15.81 1.86
CA ARG A 92 -0.76 15.01 1.73
C ARG A 92 -1.10 14.74 0.28
N ALA A 93 -1.59 13.54 0.00
CA ALA A 93 -2.22 13.24 -1.28
C ALA A 93 -3.62 13.87 -1.32
N VAL A 94 -3.87 14.71 -2.31
CA VAL A 94 -5.14 15.44 -2.47
C VAL A 94 -6.07 14.69 -3.43
N GLN A 95 -5.52 14.27 -4.57
CA GLN A 95 -6.30 13.65 -5.63
C GLN A 95 -5.49 12.55 -6.32
N LEU A 96 -6.19 11.50 -6.76
CA LEU A 96 -5.65 10.44 -7.58
C LEU A 96 -6.30 10.50 -8.97
N THR A 97 -5.46 10.52 -10.00
CA THR A 97 -5.91 10.50 -11.39
C THR A 97 -5.23 9.31 -12.08
N MET A 98 -6.03 8.45 -12.71
CA MET A 98 -5.53 7.37 -13.54
C MET A 98 -5.16 7.95 -14.91
N LEU A 99 -3.94 7.68 -15.37
CA LEU A 99 -3.51 7.90 -16.73
C LEU A 99 -3.59 6.58 -17.50
N GLU A 100 -4.19 6.63 -18.67
CA GLU A 100 -4.07 5.53 -19.62
C GLU A 100 -2.62 5.44 -20.09
N GLY A 101 -2.03 4.24 -20.02
CA GLY A 101 -0.69 4.02 -20.53
C GLY A 101 -0.63 4.20 -22.05
N PRO A 102 0.56 4.42 -22.65
CA PRO A 102 0.70 4.56 -24.09
C PRO A 102 0.49 3.21 -24.80
N GLY A 103 -0.78 2.80 -24.96
CA GLY A 103 -1.17 1.57 -25.62
C GLY A 103 -2.31 0.84 -24.92
N ARG A 104 -3.11 0.09 -25.70
CA ARG A 104 -4.33 -0.59 -25.24
C ARG A 104 -4.08 -1.71 -24.20
N ASP A 105 -2.82 -2.13 -24.04
CA ASP A 105 -2.36 -3.17 -23.11
C ASP A 105 -1.35 -2.66 -22.06
N ALA A 106 -1.05 -1.37 -22.04
CA ALA A 106 -0.13 -0.79 -21.07
C ALA A 106 -0.82 -0.66 -19.70
N ALA A 107 -0.12 -1.07 -18.63
CA ALA A 107 -0.62 -0.87 -17.27
C ALA A 107 -0.87 0.63 -17.02
N PRO A 108 -1.97 1.00 -16.33
CA PRO A 108 -2.27 2.39 -16.07
C PRO A 108 -1.17 3.00 -15.20
N GLN A 109 -0.83 4.25 -15.48
CA GLN A 109 0.03 5.04 -14.63
C GLN A 109 -0.84 5.93 -13.74
N TRP A 110 -0.31 6.37 -12.61
CA TRP A 110 -1.05 7.10 -11.61
C TRP A 110 -0.44 8.45 -11.34
N GLN A 111 -1.27 9.49 -11.35
CA GLN A 111 -0.93 10.81 -10.86
C GLN A 111 -1.49 11.00 -9.45
N VAL A 112 -0.60 11.29 -8.51
CA VAL A 112 -0.93 11.67 -7.14
C VAL A 112 -0.69 13.17 -7.05
N HIS A 113 -1.78 13.92 -6.99
CA HIS A 113 -1.71 15.37 -6.82
C HIS A 113 -1.44 15.69 -5.35
N THR A 114 -0.44 16.53 -5.12
CA THR A 114 -0.06 17.04 -3.81
C THR A 114 -0.04 18.57 -3.85
N PRO A 115 -0.10 19.27 -2.71
CA PRO A 115 0.01 20.73 -2.69
C PRO A 115 1.32 21.26 -3.27
N THR A 116 2.35 20.41 -3.31
CA THR A 116 3.71 20.74 -3.74
C THR A 116 4.01 20.35 -5.19
N GLY A 117 3.14 19.58 -5.85
CA GLY A 117 3.44 19.00 -7.17
C GLY A 117 2.64 17.74 -7.49
N ILE A 118 3.01 17.10 -8.60
CA ILE A 118 2.38 15.84 -9.04
C ILE A 118 3.42 14.72 -8.93
N LEU A 119 3.07 13.64 -8.24
CA LEU A 119 3.87 12.41 -8.25
C LEU A 119 3.26 11.45 -9.27
N VAL A 120 4.06 10.98 -10.20
CA VAL A 120 3.68 10.01 -11.22
C VAL A 120 4.25 8.65 -10.82
N ALA A 121 3.40 7.62 -10.74
CA ALA A 121 3.81 6.29 -10.32
C ALA A 121 3.08 5.16 -11.05
N ASP A 122 3.74 4.00 -11.19
CA ASP A 122 3.14 2.81 -11.80
C ASP A 122 2.25 2.04 -10.82
N HIS A 123 2.54 2.18 -9.52
CA HIS A 123 1.84 1.49 -8.46
C HIS A 123 1.46 2.44 -7.31
N ILE A 124 0.25 2.27 -6.77
CA ILE A 124 -0.19 2.95 -5.55
C ILE A 124 -0.39 1.92 -4.45
N VAL A 125 0.05 2.23 -3.23
CA VAL A 125 -0.31 1.49 -2.03
C VAL A 125 -1.22 2.37 -1.17
N LEU A 126 -2.45 1.93 -0.96
CA LEU A 126 -3.41 2.58 -0.07
C LEU A 126 -3.43 1.92 1.30
N THR A 127 -3.32 2.74 2.33
CA THR A 127 -3.42 2.29 3.72
C THR A 127 -4.66 2.88 4.40
N ARG A 128 -5.34 2.06 5.21
CA ARG A 128 -6.49 2.50 6.05
C ARG A 128 -7.65 3.15 5.29
N CYS A 129 -7.95 2.69 4.08
CA CYS A 129 -9.16 3.12 3.37
C CYS A 129 -10.39 2.31 3.81
N ALA A 130 -11.56 2.95 3.87
CA ALA A 130 -12.82 2.25 4.09
C ALA A 130 -13.28 1.52 2.82
N HIS A 131 -14.01 0.40 2.96
CA HIS A 131 -14.55 -0.33 1.81
C HIS A 131 -15.45 0.55 0.94
N SER A 132 -16.27 1.43 1.54
CA SER A 132 -17.11 2.37 0.83
C SER A 132 -16.31 3.35 -0.03
N GLN A 133 -15.17 3.84 0.47
CA GLN A 133 -14.26 4.72 -0.27
C GLN A 133 -13.63 4.00 -1.46
N LEU A 134 -13.17 2.76 -1.26
CA LEU A 134 -12.59 1.95 -2.33
C LEU A 134 -13.61 1.67 -3.44
N ARG A 135 -14.85 1.32 -3.06
CA ARG A 135 -15.93 1.11 -4.03
C ARG A 135 -16.29 2.37 -4.79
N ARG A 136 -16.35 3.53 -4.12
CA ARG A 136 -16.57 4.82 -4.78
C ARG A 136 -15.45 5.11 -5.78
N MET A 137 -14.20 4.95 -5.36
CA MET A 137 -13.04 5.20 -6.21
C MET A 137 -13.01 4.30 -7.47
N LEU A 138 -13.37 3.01 -7.35
CA LEU A 138 -13.52 2.14 -8.54
C LEU A 138 -14.64 2.64 -9.47
N ASN A 139 -15.77 3.08 -8.91
CA ASN A 139 -16.87 3.62 -9.69
C ASN A 139 -16.49 4.93 -10.39
N ASP A 140 -15.73 5.79 -9.71
CA ASP A 140 -15.21 7.05 -10.27
C ASP A 140 -14.24 6.79 -11.44
N PHE A 141 -13.54 5.65 -11.43
CA PHE A 141 -12.72 5.17 -12.56
C PHE A 141 -13.50 4.38 -13.61
N GLY A 142 -14.83 4.25 -13.49
CA GLY A 142 -15.67 3.50 -14.43
C GLY A 142 -15.50 1.98 -14.38
N ILE A 143 -14.92 1.44 -13.30
CA ILE A 143 -14.64 0.01 -13.14
C ILE A 143 -15.82 -0.67 -12.43
N ALA A 144 -16.37 -1.71 -13.06
CA ALA A 144 -17.44 -2.50 -12.46
C ALA A 144 -16.98 -3.16 -11.15
N VAL A 145 -17.63 -2.78 -10.05
CA VAL A 145 -17.31 -3.29 -8.71
C VAL A 145 -17.90 -4.69 -8.54
N GLY A 146 -17.07 -5.71 -8.75
CA GLY A 146 -17.40 -7.09 -8.42
C GLY A 146 -17.37 -7.37 -6.90
N ARG A 147 -17.56 -8.65 -6.52
CA ARG A 147 -17.48 -9.06 -5.10
C ARG A 147 -16.10 -8.84 -4.48
N ASN A 148 -15.04 -8.83 -5.28
CA ASN A 148 -13.66 -8.72 -4.82
C ASN A 148 -13.03 -7.36 -5.18
N VAL A 149 -13.29 -6.35 -4.34
CA VAL A 149 -12.76 -4.98 -4.48
C VAL A 149 -11.22 -4.97 -4.49
N ALA A 150 -10.58 -5.80 -3.65
CA ALA A 150 -9.12 -5.85 -3.57
C ALA A 150 -8.47 -6.40 -4.85
N ALA A 151 -9.09 -7.38 -5.50
CA ALA A 151 -8.62 -7.88 -6.79
C ALA A 151 -8.80 -6.85 -7.91
N ALA A 152 -9.93 -6.13 -7.93
CA ALA A 152 -10.18 -5.06 -8.89
C ALA A 152 -9.16 -3.92 -8.74
N MET A 153 -8.85 -3.50 -7.51
CA MET A 153 -7.80 -2.52 -7.22
C MET A 153 -6.42 -3.01 -7.68
N ARG A 154 -6.08 -4.27 -7.40
CA ARG A 154 -4.77 -4.83 -7.80
C ARG A 154 -4.63 -4.92 -9.33
N ALA A 155 -5.72 -5.17 -10.06
CA ALA A 155 -5.72 -5.22 -11.52
C ALA A 155 -5.30 -3.87 -12.13
N ILE A 156 -5.67 -2.76 -11.49
CA ILE A 156 -5.30 -1.40 -11.91
C ILE A 156 -4.02 -0.87 -11.23
N GLY A 157 -3.25 -1.73 -10.54
CA GLY A 157 -1.99 -1.32 -9.91
C GLY A 157 -2.14 -0.66 -8.53
N ILE A 158 -3.31 -0.74 -7.91
CA ILE A 158 -3.55 -0.28 -6.53
C ILE A 158 -3.51 -1.46 -5.56
N TYR A 159 -2.64 -1.38 -4.55
CA TYR A 159 -2.48 -2.39 -3.52
C TYR A 159 -3.01 -1.88 -2.18
N LEU A 160 -3.62 -2.77 -1.40
CA LEU A 160 -4.27 -2.43 -0.13
C LEU A 160 -3.52 -3.07 1.03
N VAL A 161 -3.23 -2.29 2.09
CA VAL A 161 -2.62 -2.80 3.33
C VAL A 161 -3.33 -2.22 4.56
N GLY A 162 -3.71 -3.10 5.48
CA GLY A 162 -4.45 -2.74 6.68
C GLY A 162 -5.85 -2.22 6.39
N VAL A 163 -6.51 -2.79 5.38
CA VAL A 163 -7.89 -2.47 4.98
C VAL A 163 -8.82 -3.63 5.38
N GLY A 164 -9.91 -3.33 6.09
CA GLY A 164 -10.89 -4.33 6.55
C GLY A 164 -12.07 -3.71 7.30
N GLU A 165 -13.19 -4.42 7.37
CA GLU A 165 -14.38 -4.02 8.14
C GLU A 165 -14.22 -4.39 9.63
N LEU A 166 -14.44 -3.41 10.49
CA LEU A 166 -14.66 -3.48 11.95
C LEU A 166 -13.55 -3.97 12.89
N ILE A 167 -12.54 -4.72 12.46
CA ILE A 167 -11.43 -5.14 13.36
C ILE A 167 -10.13 -4.47 12.91
N THR A 168 -9.54 -3.65 13.78
CA THR A 168 -8.21 -3.09 13.54
C THR A 168 -7.22 -4.25 13.36
N PRO A 169 -6.54 -4.37 12.20
CA PRO A 169 -5.65 -5.49 11.93
C PRO A 169 -4.50 -5.51 12.94
N SER A 170 -4.12 -6.71 13.38
CA SER A 170 -2.98 -6.87 14.29
C SER A 170 -1.68 -6.40 13.63
N PRO A 171 -0.68 -5.93 14.40
CA PRO A 171 0.60 -5.51 13.83
C PRO A 171 1.26 -6.59 12.96
N LYS A 172 1.16 -7.86 13.38
CA LYS A 172 1.69 -9.01 12.64
C LYS A 172 1.00 -9.20 11.29
N GLU A 173 -0.32 -9.04 11.25
CA GLU A 173 -1.07 -9.14 9.99
C GLU A 173 -0.72 -8.00 9.04
N VAL A 174 -0.54 -6.78 9.56
CA VAL A 174 -0.07 -5.64 8.75
C VAL A 174 1.31 -5.91 8.15
N LEU A 175 2.24 -6.45 8.93
CA LEU A 175 3.57 -6.82 8.42
C LEU A 175 3.50 -7.95 7.37
N ARG A 176 2.63 -8.95 7.57
CA ARG A 176 2.39 -10.03 6.59
C ARG A 176 1.82 -9.50 5.27
N GLN A 177 0.87 -8.59 5.36
CA GLN A 177 0.28 -7.91 4.20
C GLN A 177 1.32 -7.06 3.48
N ALA A 178 2.13 -6.29 4.22
CA ALA A 178 3.21 -5.48 3.68
C ALA A 178 4.22 -6.33 2.90
N LYS A 179 4.63 -7.48 3.45
CA LYS A 179 5.52 -8.43 2.76
C LYS A 179 4.91 -8.95 1.47
N THR A 180 3.65 -9.39 1.52
CA THR A 180 2.91 -9.88 0.34
C THR A 180 2.81 -8.81 -0.75
N VAL A 181 2.50 -7.56 -0.37
CA VAL A 181 2.39 -6.43 -1.30
C VAL A 181 3.75 -6.05 -1.87
N GLY A 182 4.79 -5.96 -1.05
CA GLY A 182 6.14 -5.67 -1.50
C GLY A 182 6.65 -6.70 -2.52
N GLN A 183 6.40 -7.99 -2.27
CA GLN A 183 6.72 -9.06 -3.23
C GLN A 183 5.93 -8.93 -4.54
N ALA A 184 4.63 -8.67 -4.46
CA ALA A 184 3.78 -8.55 -5.65
C ALA A 184 4.17 -7.35 -6.53
N ILE A 185 4.49 -6.21 -5.93
CA ILE A 185 5.01 -5.03 -6.65
C ILE A 185 6.38 -5.35 -7.24
N SER A 186 7.27 -5.90 -6.43
CA SER A 186 8.62 -6.20 -6.88
C SER A 186 8.68 -7.19 -8.03
N ALA A 187 7.77 -8.18 -8.08
CA ALA A 187 7.67 -9.11 -9.19
C ALA A 187 7.24 -8.44 -10.50
N LYS A 188 6.50 -7.32 -10.44
CA LYS A 188 6.14 -6.52 -11.62
C LYS A 188 7.27 -5.58 -12.06
N VAL A 189 7.98 -5.00 -11.10
CA VAL A 189 9.06 -4.03 -11.37
C VAL A 189 10.35 -4.72 -11.84
N ASN A 190 10.68 -5.86 -11.23
CA ASN A 190 11.91 -6.62 -11.49
C ASN A 190 11.57 -8.07 -11.90
N PRO A 191 11.04 -8.31 -13.10
CA PRO A 191 10.60 -9.65 -13.53
C PRO A 191 11.75 -10.67 -13.62
N ASP A 192 12.98 -10.21 -13.90
CA ASP A 192 14.15 -11.07 -14.11
C ASP A 192 14.91 -11.42 -12.82
N ARG A 193 14.48 -10.92 -11.66
CA ARG A 193 15.15 -11.20 -10.39
C ARG A 193 14.54 -12.46 -9.77
N PRO A 194 15.27 -13.59 -9.67
CA PRO A 194 14.75 -14.79 -9.02
C PRO A 194 14.62 -14.51 -7.51
N TYR A 195 13.41 -14.18 -7.07
CA TYR A 195 13.10 -14.17 -5.64
C TYR A 195 13.06 -15.62 -5.15
N PRO A 196 13.47 -15.90 -3.89
CA PRO A 196 13.16 -17.18 -3.28
C PRO A 196 11.64 -17.25 -3.14
N SER A 197 11.01 -17.90 -4.10
CA SER A 197 9.61 -18.25 -4.10
C SER A 197 9.32 -18.98 -2.80
N ILE A 198 8.47 -18.43 -1.95
CA ILE A 198 7.75 -19.25 -0.97
C ILE A 198 6.68 -20.00 -1.79
N THR A 199 7.12 -20.89 -2.66
CA THR A 199 6.28 -21.85 -3.36
C THR A 199 6.05 -23.02 -2.42
N ALA A 200 4.75 -23.27 -2.20
CA ALA A 200 4.17 -24.54 -1.80
C ALA A 200 4.55 -25.06 -0.40
N PHE A 201 3.56 -24.98 0.50
CA PHE A 201 3.35 -26.06 1.45
C PHE A 201 3.38 -27.39 0.67
N PRO A 202 4.21 -28.38 1.04
CA PRO A 202 4.08 -29.69 0.45
C PRO A 202 2.72 -30.25 0.87
N ALA A 203 1.83 -30.43 -0.10
CA ALA A 203 0.68 -31.30 0.06
C ALA A 203 1.24 -32.71 0.25
N THR A 204 1.35 -33.12 1.51
CA THR A 204 1.68 -34.47 1.91
C THR A 204 0.65 -35.45 1.33
N GLY A 205 1.14 -36.46 0.59
CA GLY A 205 0.47 -37.76 0.52
C GLY A 205 -0.13 -38.13 -0.84
N SER A 206 0.70 -38.69 -1.72
CA SER A 206 0.24 -39.79 -2.58
C SER A 206 1.36 -40.82 -2.70
N LEU A 207 1.24 -41.87 -1.88
CA LEU A 207 2.03 -43.10 -1.95
C LEU A 207 1.49 -43.92 -3.13
N ALA A 208 2.21 -43.95 -4.24
CA ALA A 208 2.06 -45.00 -5.24
C ALA A 208 2.96 -46.17 -4.86
N ALA A 209 2.35 -47.28 -4.43
CA ALA A 209 3.02 -48.55 -4.23
C ALA A 209 3.39 -49.14 -5.60
N LEU A 210 4.68 -49.40 -5.82
CA LEU A 210 5.20 -50.20 -6.93
C LEU A 210 5.04 -51.68 -6.58
N GLY A 211 4.37 -52.42 -7.47
CA GLY A 211 4.30 -53.87 -7.43
C GLY A 211 5.64 -54.51 -7.81
N CYS A 212 5.92 -55.65 -7.20
CA CYS A 212 6.85 -56.68 -7.68
C CYS A 212 6.00 -57.87 -8.13
#